data_AF-A0A1B2DHU2-F1
#
_entry.id   AF-A0A1B2DHU2-F1
#
_cell.length_a   1.000
_cell.length_b   1.000
_cell.length_c   1.000
_cell.angle_alpha   90.00
_cell.angle_beta   90.00
_cell.angle_gamma   90.00
#
_symmetry.space_group_name_H-M   'P 1'
#
loop_
_entity.id
_entity.type
_entity.pdbx_description
1 polymer ?
#
loop_
_entity_poly.entity_id
_entity_poly.type
_entity_poly.pdbx_seq_one_letter_code
_entity_poly.pdbx_strand_id
1 'polypeptide(L)'
;MSTREIKFRGKRTDNGEWVVGNLINMKSAQHYGEYDRDETIFSKCWIVEIAEYLEVRAFSSGNAVWADNEFIQVDPETVGQYIGRKDDTETEVYEGDKVMAILTGEVFELIWDGDGFLFQKGNYAIDPLEFEDVCAAFGYRIVGNVHDDKGVSGND
;
A
#
# COMPACT_ATOMS: atom_id res chain seq x y z
N MET A 1 24.57 5.61 -8.26
CA MET A 1 23.80 5.24 -7.06
C MET A 1 22.39 4.97 -7.53
N SER A 2 21.84 3.78 -7.26
CA SER A 2 20.42 3.51 -7.53
C SER A 2 19.60 4.11 -6.39
N THR A 3 18.61 4.94 -6.69
CA THR A 3 17.65 5.44 -5.71
C THR A 3 16.62 4.35 -5.42
N ARG A 4 16.37 4.04 -4.15
CA ARG A 4 15.28 3.12 -3.79
C ARG A 4 13.95 3.70 -4.26
N GLU A 5 13.13 2.87 -4.88
CA GLU A 5 11.76 3.27 -5.23
C GLU A 5 10.88 3.19 -3.97
N ILE A 6 10.06 4.22 -3.76
CA ILE A 6 9.14 4.29 -2.63
C ILE A 6 7.75 4.49 -3.21
N LYS A 7 6.94 3.45 -3.13
CA LYS A 7 5.53 3.50 -3.53
C LYS A 7 4.72 2.53 -2.68
N PHE A 8 3.44 2.78 -2.66
CA PHE A 8 2.46 2.05 -1.88
C PHE A 8 1.33 1.63 -2.81
N ARG A 9 0.62 0.58 -2.42
CA ARG A 9 -0.65 0.24 -3.04
C ARG A 9 -1.74 0.10 -2.00
N GLY A 10 -2.99 0.24 -2.40
CA GLY A 10 -4.16 0.07 -1.54
C GLY A 10 -5.41 -0.16 -2.37
N LYS A 11 -6.42 -0.79 -1.78
CA LYS A 11 -7.72 -0.97 -2.41
C LYS A 11 -8.54 0.30 -2.31
N ARG A 12 -9.08 0.75 -3.44
CA ARG A 12 -9.93 1.94 -3.50
C ARG A 12 -11.22 1.72 -2.72
N THR A 13 -11.68 2.74 -2.01
CA THR A 13 -12.94 2.67 -1.25
C THR A 13 -14.20 2.71 -2.12
N ASP A 14 -14.08 3.11 -3.39
CA ASP A 14 -15.21 3.26 -4.32
C ASP A 14 -15.51 1.98 -5.12
N ASN A 15 -14.49 1.24 -5.55
CA ASN A 15 -14.65 0.06 -6.41
C ASN A 15 -13.86 -1.18 -5.96
N GLY A 16 -13.02 -1.07 -4.92
CA GLY A 16 -12.21 -2.18 -4.40
C GLY A 16 -11.01 -2.58 -5.26
N GLU A 17 -10.74 -1.90 -6.38
CA GLU A 17 -9.57 -2.15 -7.22
C GLU A 17 -8.29 -1.68 -6.52
N TRP A 18 -7.15 -2.28 -6.88
CA TRP A 18 -5.85 -1.83 -6.38
C TRP A 18 -5.38 -0.58 -7.13
N VAL A 19 -4.86 0.39 -6.40
CA VAL A 19 -4.15 1.54 -6.97
C VAL A 19 -2.76 1.67 -6.37
N VAL A 20 -1.78 2.11 -7.17
CA VAL A 20 -0.38 2.27 -6.79
C VAL A 20 0.01 3.75 -6.85
N GLY A 21 0.79 4.20 -5.88
CA GLY A 21 1.26 5.58 -5.86
C GLY A 21 1.94 6.02 -4.57
N ASN A 22 1.95 7.34 -4.36
CA ASN A 22 2.45 7.96 -3.15
C ASN A 22 1.37 7.97 -2.07
N LEU A 23 1.72 7.47 -0.88
CA LEU A 23 0.83 7.45 0.27
C LEU A 23 0.73 8.84 0.91
N ILE A 24 -0.49 9.33 1.08
CA ILE A 24 -0.77 10.59 1.77
C ILE A 24 -1.78 10.34 2.89
N ASN A 25 -1.35 10.58 4.12
CA ASN A 25 -2.22 10.58 5.29
C ASN A 25 -2.63 12.02 5.63
N MET A 26 -3.91 12.33 5.45
CA MET A 26 -4.45 13.65 5.75
C MET A 26 -5.32 13.59 7.00
N LYS A 27 -5.02 14.46 7.97
CA LYS A 27 -5.91 14.78 9.08
C LYS A 27 -6.68 16.04 8.69
N SER A 28 -8.00 15.96 8.64
CA SER A 28 -8.85 17.15 8.49
C SER A 28 -9.53 17.46 9.80
N ALA A 29 -9.40 18.71 10.28
CA ALA A 29 -10.22 19.25 11.35
C ALA A 29 -11.38 20.03 10.71
N GLN A 30 -12.62 19.75 11.12
CA GLN A 30 -13.74 20.58 10.70
C GLN A 30 -13.76 21.86 11.56
N HIS A 31 -13.33 22.98 11.00
CA HIS A 31 -13.43 24.27 11.67
C HIS A 31 -14.82 24.87 11.42
N TYR A 32 -15.73 24.75 12.38
CA TYR A 32 -17.06 25.40 12.36
C TYR A 32 -17.10 26.47 13.46
N GLY A 33 -16.62 27.69 13.14
CA GLY A 33 -16.71 28.87 14.01
C GLY A 33 -15.58 29.04 15.04
N GLU A 34 -15.76 30.01 15.94
CA GLU A 34 -14.76 30.53 16.91
C GLU A 34 -14.57 29.65 18.17
N TYR A 35 -15.21 28.49 18.22
CA TYR A 35 -15.03 27.52 19.30
C TYR A 35 -14.20 26.35 18.78
N ASP A 36 -12.97 26.22 19.29
CA ASP A 36 -12.16 25.01 19.19
C ASP A 36 -12.89 23.87 19.90
N ARG A 37 -13.84 23.26 19.19
CA ARG A 37 -14.28 21.91 19.53
C ARG A 37 -13.22 20.98 19.00
N ASP A 38 -12.43 20.49 19.94
CA ASP A 38 -11.57 19.34 19.76
C ASP A 38 -12.37 18.22 19.06
N GLU A 39 -11.66 17.48 18.21
CA GLU A 39 -12.09 16.22 17.60
C GLU A 39 -13.06 16.30 16.42
N THR A 40 -12.51 16.66 15.26
CA THR A 40 -12.78 15.81 14.08
C THR A 40 -11.43 15.42 13.50
N ILE A 41 -11.06 14.14 13.61
CA ILE A 41 -9.86 13.59 12.95
C ILE A 41 -10.35 12.44 12.09
N PHE A 42 -10.96 12.74 10.94
CA PHE A 42 -11.03 11.73 9.89
C PHE A 42 -9.62 11.60 9.32
N SER A 43 -8.90 10.56 9.74
CA SER A 43 -7.67 10.14 9.06
C SER A 43 -8.09 9.44 7.77
N LYS A 44 -8.01 10.15 6.65
CA LYS A 44 -8.22 9.54 5.34
C LYS A 44 -6.87 9.17 4.74
N CYS A 45 -6.83 7.97 4.17
CA CYS A 45 -5.67 7.45 3.49
C CYS A 45 -5.88 7.56 1.99
N TRP A 46 -4.92 8.18 1.31
CA TRP A 46 -5.00 8.45 -0.12
C TRP A 46 -3.76 7.95 -0.81
N ILE A 47 -3.96 7.46 -2.03
CA ILE A 47 -2.88 7.18 -2.97
C ILE A 47 -3.00 8.19 -4.11
N VAL A 48 -1.91 8.90 -4.35
CA VAL A 48 -1.77 9.77 -5.52
C VAL A 48 -0.89 9.04 -6.53
N GLU A 49 -1.36 8.93 -7.77
CA GLU A 49 -0.60 8.31 -8.85
C GLU A 49 0.83 8.88 -8.94
N ILE A 50 1.79 8.03 -9.32
CA ILE A 50 3.20 8.43 -9.41
C ILE A 50 3.36 9.42 -10.56
N ALA A 51 3.45 10.71 -10.22
CA ALA A 51 3.79 11.79 -11.14
C ALA A 51 5.17 12.35 -10.79
N GLU A 52 5.90 12.87 -11.79
CA GLU A 52 7.20 13.52 -11.59
C GLU A 52 7.08 14.74 -10.65
N TYR A 53 5.94 15.45 -10.71
CA TYR A 53 5.62 16.57 -9.82
C TYR A 53 4.15 16.53 -9.40
N LEU A 54 3.87 17.00 -8.18
CA LEU A 54 2.53 17.31 -7.71
C LEU A 54 2.25 18.79 -7.98
N GLU A 55 1.36 19.11 -8.93
CA GLU A 55 0.91 20.48 -9.14
C GLU A 55 -0.05 20.86 -8.01
N VAL A 56 0.42 21.65 -7.05
CA VAL A 56 -0.39 22.23 -5.98
C VAL A 56 -0.73 23.67 -6.33
N ARG A 57 -2.01 23.96 -6.55
CA ARG A 57 -2.51 25.33 -6.76
C ARG A 57 -3.15 25.83 -5.47
N ALA A 58 -2.52 26.84 -4.87
CA ALA A 58 -3.07 27.57 -3.73
C ALA A 58 -3.67 28.90 -4.19
N PHE A 59 -4.94 29.15 -3.86
CA PHE A 59 -5.57 30.46 -4.09
C PHE A 59 -5.46 31.32 -2.83
N SER A 60 -5.15 32.61 -3.01
CA SER A 60 -4.88 33.57 -1.92
C SER A 60 -6.07 33.88 -1.01
N SER A 61 -7.27 33.37 -1.29
CA SER A 61 -8.50 33.71 -0.56
C SER A 61 -9.13 32.53 0.19
N GLY A 62 -8.32 31.63 0.73
CA GLY A 62 -8.74 30.75 1.83
C GLY A 62 -8.45 29.29 1.56
N ASN A 63 -7.41 28.76 2.22
CA ASN A 63 -7.11 27.39 2.64
C ASN A 63 -7.44 26.20 1.70
N ALA A 64 -7.88 26.44 0.47
CA ALA A 64 -8.21 25.43 -0.51
C ALA A 64 -6.97 25.22 -1.39
N VAL A 65 -6.29 24.11 -1.12
CA VAL A 65 -5.28 23.53 -2.01
C VAL A 65 -6.02 22.61 -2.98
N TRP A 66 -5.98 22.94 -4.27
CA TRP A 66 -6.38 22.03 -5.33
C TRP A 66 -5.11 21.42 -5.91
N ALA A 67 -5.04 20.09 -6.02
CA ALA A 67 -4.06 19.48 -6.88
C ALA A 67 -4.77 18.91 -8.11
N ASP A 68 -4.14 19.04 -9.26
CA ASP A 68 -4.66 18.51 -10.53
C ASP A 68 -4.51 16.97 -10.60
N ASN A 69 -3.74 16.38 -9.67
CA ASN A 69 -3.59 14.93 -9.54
C ASN A 69 -4.80 14.33 -8.81
N GLU A 70 -5.27 13.18 -9.30
CA GLU A 70 -6.36 12.44 -8.64
C GLU A 70 -5.88 11.86 -7.30
N PHE A 71 -6.42 12.36 -6.20
CA PHE A 71 -6.30 11.72 -4.89
C PHE A 71 -7.33 10.60 -4.81
N ILE A 72 -6.84 9.36 -4.74
CA ILE A 72 -7.70 8.19 -4.70
C ILE A 72 -7.78 7.69 -3.25
N GLN A 73 -8.98 7.74 -2.67
CA GLN A 73 -9.19 7.30 -1.29
C GLN A 73 -9.12 5.77 -1.22
N VAL A 74 -8.22 5.25 -0.39
CA VAL A 74 -8.02 3.80 -0.20
C VAL A 74 -8.39 3.37 1.21
N ASP A 75 -8.71 2.08 1.37
CA ASP A 75 -8.87 1.46 2.67
C ASP A 75 -7.50 1.38 3.37
N PRO A 76 -7.30 2.07 4.51
CA PRO A 76 -6.03 2.09 5.24
C PRO A 76 -5.54 0.69 5.62
N GLU A 77 -6.43 -0.27 5.87
CA GLU A 77 -6.03 -1.63 6.26
C GLU A 77 -5.36 -2.39 5.11
N THR A 78 -5.59 -1.95 3.87
CA THR A 78 -5.06 -2.61 2.67
C THR A 78 -3.78 -1.98 2.15
N VAL A 79 -3.32 -0.91 2.80
CA VAL A 79 -2.12 -0.19 2.37
C VAL A 79 -0.90 -1.06 2.60
N GLY A 80 -0.20 -1.39 1.52
CA GLY A 80 1.06 -2.13 1.57
C GLY A 80 2.17 -1.37 0.86
N GLN A 81 3.37 -1.38 1.45
CA GLN A 81 4.56 -0.79 0.83
C GLN A 81 5.22 -1.75 -0.16
N TYR A 82 5.71 -1.20 -1.28
CA TYR A 82 6.59 -1.93 -2.21
C TYR A 82 7.94 -2.24 -1.57
N ILE A 83 8.40 -3.48 -1.65
CA ILE A 83 9.66 -3.90 -1.02
C ILE A 83 10.89 -3.79 -1.91
N GLY A 84 10.75 -3.27 -3.15
CA GLY A 84 11.87 -3.18 -4.09
C GLY A 84 12.16 -4.46 -4.88
N ARG A 85 11.25 -5.44 -4.85
CA ARG A 85 11.42 -6.77 -5.46
C ARG A 85 10.25 -7.13 -6.35
N LYS A 86 10.52 -7.97 -7.35
CA LYS A 86 9.51 -8.53 -8.25
C LYS A 86 9.59 -10.05 -8.20
N ASP A 87 8.45 -10.70 -8.43
CA ASP A 87 8.41 -12.13 -8.67
C ASP A 87 8.87 -12.49 -10.10
N ASP A 88 8.91 -13.77 -10.42
CA ASP A 88 9.36 -14.27 -11.74
C ASP A 88 8.41 -13.92 -12.91
N THR A 89 7.27 -13.28 -12.63
CA THR A 89 6.35 -12.74 -13.64
C THR A 89 6.54 -11.25 -13.87
N GLU A 90 7.58 -10.65 -13.28
CA GLU A 90 7.84 -9.21 -13.24
C GLU A 90 6.78 -8.42 -12.45
N THR A 91 5.99 -9.10 -11.62
CA THR A 91 4.99 -8.46 -10.76
C THR A 91 5.65 -7.99 -9.47
N GLU A 92 5.45 -6.72 -9.13
CA GLU A 92 6.01 -6.09 -7.93
C GLU A 92 5.39 -6.66 -6.65
N VAL A 93 6.25 -6.94 -5.68
CA VAL A 93 5.86 -7.51 -4.39
C VAL A 93 5.64 -6.38 -3.38
N TYR A 94 4.47 -6.38 -2.75
CA TYR A 94 4.08 -5.42 -1.71
C TYR A 94 3.74 -6.14 -0.40
N GLU A 95 3.78 -5.41 0.70
CA GLU A 95 3.27 -5.89 1.99
C GLU A 95 1.86 -6.51 1.87
N GLY A 96 1.68 -7.65 2.55
CA GLY A 96 0.48 -8.47 2.51
C GLY A 96 0.39 -9.40 1.30
N ASP A 97 1.32 -9.36 0.34
CA ASP A 97 1.35 -10.33 -0.76
C ASP A 97 1.62 -11.75 -0.26
N LYS A 98 0.89 -12.70 -0.85
CA LYS A 98 1.10 -14.14 -0.69
C LYS A 98 1.92 -14.61 -1.88
N VAL A 99 3.13 -15.09 -1.64
CA VAL A 99 4.01 -15.65 -2.66
C VAL A 99 4.07 -17.17 -2.53
N MET A 100 4.12 -17.87 -3.66
CA MET A 100 4.28 -19.31 -3.72
C MET A 100 5.65 -19.65 -4.29
N ALA A 101 6.46 -20.38 -3.52
CA ALA A 101 7.71 -20.96 -4.03
C ALA A 101 7.40 -22.07 -5.04
N ILE A 102 7.93 -21.98 -6.27
CA ILE A 102 7.55 -22.87 -7.37
C ILE A 102 7.97 -24.32 -7.12
N LEU A 103 9.15 -24.54 -6.53
CA LEU A 103 9.67 -25.88 -6.26
C LEU A 103 8.80 -26.65 -5.25
N THR A 104 8.43 -26.00 -4.15
CA THR A 104 7.78 -26.67 -3.01
C THR A 104 6.25 -26.52 -3.03
N GLY A 105 5.72 -25.54 -3.77
CA GLY A 105 4.30 -25.17 -3.75
C GLY A 105 3.87 -24.50 -2.44
N GLU A 106 4.80 -24.17 -1.56
CA GLU A 106 4.50 -23.53 -0.28
C GLU A 106 4.20 -22.05 -0.46
N VAL A 107 3.20 -21.57 0.27
CA VAL A 107 2.76 -20.17 0.26
C VAL A 107 3.25 -19.46 1.52
N PHE A 108 3.80 -18.26 1.33
CA PHE A 108 4.30 -17.37 2.37
C PHE A 108 3.62 -16.01 2.22
N GLU A 109 3.33 -15.37 3.34
CA GLU A 109 2.79 -14.01 3.40
C GLU A 109 3.92 -13.02 3.68
N LEU A 110 3.99 -11.92 2.92
CA LEU A 110 4.92 -10.84 3.21
C LEU A 110 4.36 -9.94 4.30
N ILE A 111 5.02 -9.92 5.45
CA ILE A 111 4.61 -9.12 6.62
C ILE A 111 5.68 -8.10 7.00
N TRP A 112 5.28 -7.06 7.73
CA TRP A 112 6.18 -6.20 8.48
C TRP A 112 6.16 -6.60 9.97
N ASP A 113 7.31 -6.97 10.54
CA ASP A 113 7.39 -7.45 11.94
C ASP A 113 7.76 -6.36 12.97
N GLY A 114 8.07 -5.15 12.50
CA GLY A 114 8.57 -4.04 13.32
C GLY A 114 9.99 -3.63 12.96
N ASP A 115 10.82 -4.59 12.51
CA ASP A 115 12.22 -4.38 12.16
C ASP A 115 12.46 -4.50 10.64
N GLY A 116 11.67 -5.29 9.93
CA GLY A 116 11.80 -5.48 8.50
C GLY A 116 10.63 -6.21 7.84
N PHE A 117 10.74 -6.39 6.53
CA PHE A 117 9.84 -7.26 5.78
C PHE A 117 10.30 -8.70 5.87
N LEU A 118 9.37 -9.63 6.08
CA LEU A 118 9.63 -11.07 6.16
C LEU A 118 8.58 -11.85 5.37
N PHE A 119 8.99 -12.93 4.72
CA PHE A 119 8.06 -13.94 4.21
C PHE A 119 7.75 -14.95 5.32
N GLN A 120 6.51 -14.96 5.80
CA GLN A 120 6.05 -15.78 6.91
C GLN A 120 5.16 -16.93 6.46
N LYS A 121 5.37 -18.11 7.06
CA LYS A 121 4.47 -19.27 6.99
C LYS A 121 4.37 -19.92 8.36
N GLY A 122 3.23 -19.74 9.02
CA GLY A 122 3.05 -20.23 10.40
C GLY A 122 4.08 -19.61 11.34
N ASN A 123 4.83 -20.45 12.08
CA ASN A 123 5.89 -19.98 12.98
C ASN A 123 7.24 -19.77 12.29
N TYR A 124 7.32 -20.02 10.98
CA TYR A 124 8.54 -19.83 10.20
C TYR A 124 8.49 -18.49 9.49
N ALA A 125 9.60 -17.74 9.51
CA ALA A 125 9.78 -16.51 8.77
C ALA A 125 11.19 -16.48 8.17
N ILE A 126 11.32 -15.89 6.99
CA ILE A 126 12.58 -15.78 6.25
C ILE A 126 12.70 -14.39 5.64
N ASP A 127 13.91 -13.83 5.64
CA ASP A 127 14.21 -12.54 5.01
C ASP A 127 14.01 -12.62 3.48
N PRO A 128 13.49 -11.57 2.82
CA PRO A 128 13.29 -11.57 1.37
C PRO A 128 14.52 -11.88 0.52
N LEU A 129 15.73 -11.51 0.95
CA LEU A 129 16.97 -11.85 0.26
C LEU A 129 17.26 -13.35 0.37
N GLU A 130 17.15 -13.91 1.57
CA GLU A 130 17.34 -15.35 1.79
C GLU A 130 16.28 -16.18 1.06
N PHE A 131 15.04 -15.68 1.01
CA PHE A 131 13.95 -16.31 0.26
C PHE A 131 14.22 -16.38 -1.25
N GLU A 132 14.76 -15.29 -1.82
CA GLU A 132 15.19 -15.26 -3.22
C GLU A 132 16.33 -16.25 -3.49
N ASP A 133 17.31 -16.35 -2.59
CA ASP A 133 18.41 -17.31 -2.72
C ASP A 133 17.88 -18.76 -2.73
N VAL A 134 16.88 -19.07 -1.89
CA VAL A 134 16.19 -20.37 -1.88
C VAL A 134 15.41 -20.60 -3.18
N CYS A 135 14.79 -19.56 -3.73
CA CYS A 135 13.98 -19.65 -4.94
C CYS A 135 14.79 -19.55 -6.24
N ALA A 136 16.07 -19.19 -6.21
CA ALA A 136 16.87 -18.83 -7.39
C ALA A 136 16.87 -19.87 -8.55
N ALA A 137 16.69 -21.15 -8.24
CA ALA A 137 16.67 -22.22 -9.25
C ALA A 137 15.30 -22.43 -9.93
N PHE A 138 14.19 -22.09 -9.27
CA PHE A 138 12.83 -22.44 -9.72
C PHE A 138 11.86 -21.26 -9.74
N GLY A 139 12.16 -20.20 -9.01
CA GLY A 139 11.34 -19.02 -8.87
C GLY A 139 10.26 -19.10 -7.81
N TYR A 140 9.55 -18.00 -7.66
CA TYR A 140 8.33 -17.81 -6.90
C TYR A 140 7.37 -16.91 -7.68
N ARG A 141 6.09 -16.97 -7.33
CA ARG A 141 5.07 -16.09 -7.92
C ARG A 141 4.09 -15.60 -6.90
N ILE A 142 3.57 -14.41 -7.09
CA ILE A 142 2.44 -13.90 -6.30
C ILE A 142 1.20 -14.73 -6.64
N VAL A 143 0.47 -15.15 -5.62
CA VAL A 143 -0.76 -15.96 -5.73
C VAL A 143 -1.98 -15.30 -5.09
N GLY A 144 -1.82 -14.13 -4.51
CA GLY A 144 -2.89 -13.31 -3.94
C GLY A 144 -2.35 -12.38 -2.87
N ASN A 145 -3.25 -11.71 -2.17
CA ASN A 145 -2.97 -10.82 -1.06
C ASN A 145 -3.90 -11.14 0.11
N VAL A 146 -3.51 -10.79 1.34
CA VAL A 146 -4.32 -10.98 2.55
C VAL A 146 -5.68 -10.26 2.51
N HIS A 147 -5.84 -9.24 1.66
CA HIS A 147 -7.06 -8.46 1.51
C HIS A 147 -7.92 -8.87 0.31
N ASP A 148 -7.55 -9.87 -0.48
CA ASP A 148 -8.31 -10.27 -1.67
C ASP A 148 -9.72 -10.77 -1.36
N ASP A 149 -9.93 -11.38 -0.19
CA ASP A 149 -11.21 -11.96 0.23
C ASP A 149 -12.10 -11.00 1.04
N LYS A 150 -11.67 -9.76 1.30
CA LYS A 150 -12.51 -8.73 1.96
C LYS A 150 -13.45 -8.11 0.93
N GLY A 151 -14.44 -8.89 0.50
CA GLY A 151 -15.55 -8.40 -0.31
C GLY A 151 -16.29 -7.28 0.42
N VAL A 152 -16.56 -6.19 -0.30
CA VAL A 152 -17.37 -5.05 0.12
C VAL A 152 -18.62 -5.57 0.86
N SER A 153 -18.70 -5.32 2.17
CA SER A 153 -19.97 -5.44 2.87
C SER A 153 -20.85 -4.31 2.37
N GLY A 154 -21.61 -4.57 1.31
CA GLY A 154 -22.71 -3.71 0.89
C GLY A 154 -23.68 -3.61 2.07
N ASN A 155 -23.87 -2.40 2.58
CA ASN A 155 -25.02 -2.13 3.44
C ASN A 155 -26.27 -2.14 2.54
N ASP A 156 -27.11 -3.16 2.73
CA ASP A 156 -28.52 -3.18 2.31
C ASP A 156 -29.35 -2.16 3.11
#